data_AF-A0A3N5HKC2-F1
#
_entry.id   AF-A0A3N5HKC2-F1
#
_cell.length_a   1.000
_cell.length_b   1.000
_cell.length_c   1.000
_cell.angle_alpha   90.00
_cell.angle_beta   90.00
_cell.angle_gamma   90.00
#
_symmetry.space_group_name_H-M   'P 1'
#
loop_
_entity.id
_entity.type
_entity.pdbx_description
1 polymer ?
#
loop_
_entity_poly.entity_id
_entity_poly.type
_entity_poly.pdbx_seq_one_letter_code
_entity_poly.pdbx_strand_id
1 'polypeptide(L)'
;MTPQASRSILLAGVLFAIAGMGFGVYGWLTRARDQAAPPPVSPTATADALQAAFVAVAEKVRPSVVNIGTVQVARTPRAPAVPGPGTDDPFFKDFFDQFFGRGGPGRREEFRQPGLGSGVIIDKRGYVLTNFHVIRGADSVTVKLSSKQELQGRIVGTDAKTDLAVIRFRPEGDVRVAALGDSDALRVGEWAIAIGNPFGLDQTVTVGVVSATGRS
;
A
#
# COMPACT_ATOMS: atom_id res chain seq x y z
N MET A 1 -80.71 -52.86 -9.46
CA MET A 1 -79.63 -51.95 -9.03
C MET A 1 -80.25 -50.58 -8.79
N THR A 2 -80.33 -50.16 -7.53
CA THR A 2 -81.15 -49.02 -7.08
C THR A 2 -80.42 -47.67 -7.21
N PRO A 3 -81.09 -46.59 -7.67
CA PRO A 3 -80.48 -45.29 -7.98
C PRO A 3 -80.04 -44.45 -6.76
N GLN A 4 -80.05 -45.03 -5.55
CA GLN A 4 -79.72 -44.31 -4.31
C GLN A 4 -78.22 -44.35 -3.99
N ALA A 5 -77.50 -45.40 -4.43
CA ALA A 5 -76.07 -45.57 -4.18
C ALA A 5 -75.16 -44.68 -5.04
N SER A 6 -75.63 -44.26 -6.22
CA SER A 6 -74.87 -43.37 -7.11
C SER A 6 -74.84 -41.92 -6.62
N ARG A 7 -75.92 -41.45 -5.97
CA ARG A 7 -76.01 -40.09 -5.42
C ARG A 7 -75.08 -39.87 -4.23
N SER A 8 -74.92 -40.87 -3.35
CA SER A 8 -74.04 -40.77 -2.19
C SER A 8 -72.55 -40.78 -2.58
N ILE A 9 -72.17 -41.54 -3.59
CA ILE A 9 -70.79 -41.56 -4.11
C ILE A 9 -70.43 -40.22 -4.79
N LEU A 10 -71.37 -39.64 -5.54
CA LEU A 10 -71.18 -38.31 -6.15
C LEU A 10 -71.05 -37.19 -5.10
N LEU A 11 -71.87 -37.22 -4.04
CA LEU A 11 -71.78 -36.26 -2.93
C LEU A 11 -70.47 -36.37 -2.15
N ALA A 12 -69.99 -37.59 -1.88
CA ALA A 12 -68.71 -37.82 -1.20
C ALA A 12 -67.52 -37.34 -2.05
N GLY A 13 -67.54 -37.55 -3.37
CA GLY A 13 -66.50 -37.08 -4.29
C GLY A 13 -66.41 -35.56 -4.38
N VAL A 14 -67.56 -34.86 -4.39
CA VAL A 14 -67.60 -33.39 -4.42
C VAL A 14 -67.07 -32.79 -3.11
N LEU A 15 -67.41 -33.37 -1.95
CA LEU A 15 -66.87 -32.94 -0.66
C LEU A 15 -65.35 -33.11 -0.58
N PHE A 16 -64.81 -34.23 -1.10
CA PHE A 16 -63.37 -34.47 -1.14
C PHE A 16 -62.64 -33.47 -2.07
N ALA A 17 -63.24 -33.11 -3.21
CA ALA A 17 -62.68 -32.13 -4.14
C ALA A 17 -62.65 -30.72 -3.54
N ILE A 18 -63.70 -30.31 -2.82
CA ILE A 18 -63.76 -29.01 -2.13
C ILE A 18 -62.72 -28.96 -1.00
N ALA A 19 -62.58 -30.03 -0.22
CA ALA A 19 -61.57 -30.11 0.84
C ALA A 19 -60.13 -30.07 0.29
N GLY A 20 -59.87 -30.80 -0.81
CA GLY A 20 -58.56 -30.80 -1.47
C GLY A 20 -58.20 -29.44 -2.09
N MET A 21 -59.18 -28.76 -2.70
CA MET A 21 -58.99 -27.41 -3.24
C MET A 21 -58.79 -26.37 -2.12
N GLY A 22 -59.52 -26.49 -1.00
CA GLY A 22 -59.30 -25.66 0.19
C GLY A 22 -57.91 -25.82 0.78
N PHE A 23 -57.39 -27.05 0.84
CA PHE A 23 -56.04 -27.33 1.35
C PHE A 23 -54.94 -26.84 0.39
N GLY A 24 -55.15 -26.95 -0.93
CA GLY A 24 -54.24 -26.42 -1.94
C GLY A 24 -54.18 -24.88 -1.93
N VAL A 25 -55.33 -24.21 -1.80
CA VAL A 25 -55.41 -22.75 -1.69
C VAL A 25 -54.81 -22.25 -0.37
N TYR A 26 -55.08 -22.94 0.74
CA TYR A 26 -54.47 -22.62 2.04
C TYR A 26 -52.95 -22.76 1.99
N GLY A 27 -52.42 -23.86 1.43
CA GLY A 27 -50.99 -24.07 1.27
C GLY A 27 -50.31 -23.07 0.32
N TRP A 28 -51.02 -22.59 -0.70
CA TRP A 28 -50.51 -21.54 -1.60
C TRP A 28 -50.49 -20.15 -0.94
N LEU A 29 -51.55 -19.82 -0.18
CA LEU A 29 -51.63 -18.57 0.58
C LEU A 29 -50.61 -18.49 1.72
N THR A 30 -50.29 -19.61 2.38
CA THR A 30 -49.27 -19.64 3.44
C THR A 30 -47.85 -19.64 2.88
N ARG A 31 -47.57 -20.37 1.79
CA ARG A 31 -46.26 -20.30 1.10
C ARG A 31 -45.93 -18.91 0.55
N ALA A 32 -46.92 -18.19 0.04
CA ALA A 32 -46.72 -16.82 -0.42
C ALA A 32 -46.39 -15.84 0.72
N ARG A 33 -46.78 -16.19 1.96
CA ARG A 33 -46.46 -15.43 3.18
C ARG A 33 -45.08 -15.75 3.75
N ASP A 34 -44.62 -16.99 3.57
CA ASP A 34 -43.31 -17.48 4.04
C ASP A 34 -42.15 -17.23 3.07
N GLN A 35 -42.39 -16.60 1.92
CA GLN A 35 -41.31 -15.93 1.18
C GLN A 35 -40.91 -14.66 1.93
N ALA A 36 -40.19 -14.86 3.04
CA ALA A 36 -39.54 -13.79 3.77
C ALA A 36 -38.65 -13.00 2.79
N ALA A 37 -38.92 -11.71 2.65
CA ALA A 37 -38.02 -10.80 1.96
C ALA A 37 -36.62 -10.96 2.57
N PRO A 38 -35.53 -10.90 1.77
CA PRO A 38 -34.19 -10.95 2.33
C PRO A 38 -34.07 -9.90 3.43
N PRO A 39 -33.46 -10.23 4.57
CA PRO A 39 -33.36 -9.29 5.69
C PRO A 39 -32.70 -7.99 5.20
N PRO A 40 -33.16 -6.82 5.67
CA PRO A 40 -32.57 -5.56 5.27
C PRO A 40 -31.07 -5.56 5.64
N VAL A 41 -30.21 -5.41 4.63
CA VAL A 41 -28.76 -5.26 4.86
C VAL A 41 -28.54 -4.01 5.72
N SER A 42 -27.94 -4.20 6.89
CA SER A 42 -27.64 -3.09 7.80
C SER A 42 -26.46 -2.30 7.24
N PRO A 43 -26.59 -0.98 6.98
CA PRO A 43 -25.51 -0.17 6.41
C PRO A 43 -24.18 -0.26 7.19
N THR A 44 -24.26 -0.40 8.51
CA THR A 44 -23.10 -0.57 9.40
C THR A 44 -22.34 -1.87 9.12
N ALA A 45 -23.05 -2.98 8.90
CA ALA A 45 -22.42 -4.27 8.61
C ALA A 45 -21.65 -4.24 7.28
N THR A 46 -22.14 -3.49 6.30
CA THR A 46 -21.45 -3.29 5.01
C THR A 46 -20.20 -2.43 5.18
N ALA A 47 -20.25 -1.37 6.00
CA ALA A 47 -19.10 -0.52 6.29
C ALA A 47 -18.00 -1.29 7.04
N ASP A 48 -18.38 -2.10 8.03
CA ASP A 48 -17.45 -2.94 8.79
C ASP A 48 -16.77 -3.98 7.90
N ALA A 49 -17.52 -4.61 6.99
CA ALA A 49 -16.97 -5.56 6.03
C ALA A 49 -15.96 -4.90 5.08
N LEU A 50 -16.25 -3.68 4.62
CA LEU A 50 -15.34 -2.91 3.76
C LEU A 50 -14.05 -2.52 4.52
N GLN A 51 -14.18 -2.05 5.77
CA GLN A 51 -13.03 -1.76 6.62
C GLN A 51 -12.16 -2.99 6.82
N ALA A 52 -12.76 -4.14 7.14
CA ALA A 52 -12.05 -5.39 7.32
C ALA A 52 -11.30 -5.82 6.05
N ALA A 53 -11.89 -5.60 4.86
CA ALA A 53 -11.23 -5.88 3.60
C ALA A 53 -9.96 -5.02 3.40
N PHE A 54 -10.03 -3.72 3.68
CA PHE A 54 -8.86 -2.84 3.58
C PHE A 54 -7.75 -3.21 4.58
N VAL A 55 -8.12 -3.56 5.81
CA VAL A 55 -7.17 -4.04 6.83
C VAL A 55 -6.47 -5.30 6.35
N ALA A 56 -7.23 -6.29 5.85
CA ALA A 56 -6.67 -7.56 5.37
C ALA A 56 -5.69 -7.37 4.20
N VAL A 57 -6.00 -6.48 3.25
CA VAL A 57 -5.08 -6.16 2.14
C VAL A 57 -3.82 -5.47 2.67
N ALA A 58 -3.97 -4.49 3.55
CA ALA A 58 -2.84 -3.78 4.12
C ALA A 58 -1.91 -4.74 4.88
N GLU A 59 -2.42 -5.57 5.79
CA GLU A 59 -1.61 -6.55 6.53
C GLU A 59 -0.86 -7.53 5.62
N LYS A 60 -1.50 -7.95 4.52
CA LYS A 60 -0.89 -8.89 3.57
C LYS A 60 0.24 -8.25 2.76
N VAL A 61 0.09 -6.98 2.36
CA VAL A 61 0.99 -6.30 1.40
C VAL A 61 2.07 -5.50 2.10
N ARG A 62 1.78 -4.89 3.25
CA ARG A 62 2.70 -4.06 4.03
C ARG A 62 4.11 -4.65 4.17
N PRO A 63 4.31 -5.94 4.49
CA PRO A 63 5.66 -6.49 4.62
C PRO A 63 6.52 -6.48 3.34
N SER A 64 5.91 -6.25 2.16
CA SER A 64 6.64 -6.09 0.88
C SER A 64 7.09 -4.65 0.61
N VAL A 65 6.61 -3.67 1.38
CA VAL A 65 6.96 -2.26 1.23
C VAL A 65 8.12 -1.92 2.16
N VAL A 66 9.17 -1.34 1.61
CA VAL A 66 10.42 -1.03 2.30
C VAL A 66 10.67 0.47 2.34
N ASN A 67 11.44 0.92 3.32
CA ASN A 67 11.99 2.26 3.32
C ASN A 67 13.32 2.25 2.55
N ILE A 68 13.54 3.29 1.75
CA ILE A 68 14.78 3.52 1.01
C ILE A 68 15.48 4.71 1.66
N GLY A 69 16.63 4.44 2.26
CA GLY A 69 17.54 5.45 2.76
C GLY A 69 18.64 5.71 1.74
N THR A 70 19.00 6.97 1.55
CA THR A 70 20.16 7.33 0.74
C THR A 70 21.14 8.17 1.54
N VAL A 71 22.43 7.95 1.30
CA VAL A 71 23.48 8.80 1.85
C VAL A 71 24.20 9.45 0.68
N GLN A 72 24.13 10.78 0.66
CA GLN A 72 24.98 11.60 -0.20
C GLN A 72 26.15 12.09 0.65
N VAL A 73 27.37 11.75 0.23
CA VAL A 73 28.58 12.33 0.78
C VAL A 73 28.79 13.64 0.02
N ALA A 74 28.24 14.72 0.57
CA ALA A 74 28.49 16.06 0.05
C ALA A 74 29.99 16.34 0.08
N ARG A 75 30.67 16.16 -1.06
CA ARG A 75 32.03 16.64 -1.26
C ARG A 75 31.95 18.14 -1.49
N THR A 76 31.90 18.92 -0.40
CA THR A 76 31.97 20.37 -0.50
C THR A 76 33.20 20.73 -1.33
N PRO A 77 33.04 21.37 -2.50
CA PRO A 77 34.19 21.86 -3.26
C PRO A 77 34.97 22.78 -2.34
N ARG A 78 36.28 22.55 -2.24
CA ARG A 78 37.20 23.44 -1.54
C ARG A 78 36.88 24.87 -2.00
N ALA A 79 36.32 25.71 -1.12
CA ALA A 79 36.31 27.13 -1.39
C ALA A 79 37.78 27.49 -1.69
N PRO A 80 38.10 28.14 -2.82
CA PRO A 80 39.42 28.70 -3.00
C PRO A 80 39.69 29.52 -1.74
N ALA A 81 40.82 29.26 -1.08
CA ALA A 81 41.31 30.18 -0.08
C ALA A 81 41.61 31.48 -0.83
N VAL A 82 40.60 32.32 -0.98
CA VAL A 82 40.77 33.69 -1.48
C VAL A 82 41.45 34.39 -0.31
N PRO A 83 42.72 34.81 -0.44
CA PRO A 83 43.31 35.69 0.54
C PRO A 83 42.52 36.99 0.46
N GLY A 84 41.66 37.24 1.46
CA GLY A 84 41.07 38.55 1.65
C GLY A 84 42.20 39.54 1.97
N PRO A 85 42.07 40.82 1.60
CA PRO A 85 43.09 41.81 1.92
C PRO A 85 43.18 41.93 3.45
N GLY A 86 44.35 41.61 4.04
CA GLY A 86 44.62 41.75 5.48
C GLY A 86 45.08 40.49 6.22
N THR A 87 45.33 39.36 5.55
CA THR A 87 45.71 38.07 6.21
C THR A 87 47.13 38.02 6.81
N ASP A 88 47.94 39.06 6.62
CA ASP A 88 49.34 39.11 7.08
C ASP A 88 49.53 39.98 8.33
N ASP A 89 48.46 40.57 8.89
CA ASP A 89 48.54 41.38 10.11
C ASP A 89 48.53 40.47 11.38
N PRO A 90 49.60 40.47 12.20
CA PRO A 90 49.70 39.65 13.40
C PRO A 90 48.53 39.86 14.38
N PHE A 91 47.94 41.06 14.40
CA PHE A 91 46.87 41.41 15.33
C PHE A 91 45.53 40.74 14.97
N PHE A 92 45.21 40.67 13.67
CA PHE A 92 43.99 40.01 13.20
C PHE A 92 44.06 38.49 13.30
N LYS A 93 45.26 37.92 13.14
CA LYS A 93 45.51 36.48 13.27
C LYS A 93 45.28 35.97 14.69
N ASP A 94 45.84 36.64 15.69
CA ASP A 94 45.65 36.26 17.10
C ASP A 94 44.19 36.39 17.54
N PHE A 95 43.48 37.43 17.08
CA PHE A 95 42.04 37.60 17.36
C PHE A 95 41.19 36.45 16.78
N PHE A 96 41.46 36.04 15.54
CA PHE A 96 40.72 34.97 14.87
C PHE A 96 41.04 33.59 15.49
N ASP A 97 42.30 33.33 15.81
CA ASP A 97 42.74 32.07 16.43
C ASP A 97 42.22 31.92 17.87
N GLN A 98 42.03 33.02 18.60
CA GLN A 98 41.45 33.03 19.95
C GLN A 98 39.92 32.89 19.96
N PHE A 99 39.23 33.41 18.96
CA PHE A 99 37.76 33.33 18.86
C PHE A 99 37.27 32.01 18.23
N PHE A 100 37.99 31.45 17.25
CA PHE A 100 37.62 30.22 16.55
C PHE A 100 38.42 28.98 16.98
N GLY A 101 39.41 29.14 17.85
CA GLY A 101 40.23 28.06 18.41
C GLY A 101 41.20 27.44 17.40
N ARG A 102 42.25 26.80 17.91
CA ARG A 102 43.33 26.12 17.15
C ARG A 102 42.88 24.86 16.36
N GLY A 103 41.60 24.77 16.00
CA GLY A 103 41.04 23.76 15.13
C GLY A 103 40.85 24.34 13.73
N GLY A 104 41.89 24.26 12.89
CA GLY A 104 41.84 24.77 11.52
C GLY A 104 40.62 24.31 10.72
N PRO A 105 40.24 25.04 9.66
CA PRO A 105 39.06 24.75 8.84
C PRO A 105 39.27 23.43 8.08
N GLY A 106 38.92 22.32 8.72
CA GLY A 106 39.28 20.99 8.24
C GLY A 106 38.41 19.86 8.75
N ARG A 107 37.45 20.11 9.66
CA ARG A 107 36.36 19.15 9.85
C ARG A 107 35.47 19.23 8.62
N ARG A 108 35.78 18.35 7.65
CA ARG A 108 34.82 17.86 6.67
C ARG A 108 33.65 17.29 7.48
N GLU A 109 32.70 18.14 7.84
CA GLU A 109 31.38 17.65 8.18
C GLU A 109 30.82 17.12 6.86
N GLU A 110 30.97 15.81 6.67
CA GLU A 110 30.18 15.08 5.69
C GLU A 110 28.72 15.31 6.09
N PHE A 111 28.09 16.34 5.51
CA PHE A 111 26.66 16.55 5.65
C PHE A 111 25.97 15.40 4.93
N ARG A 112 25.72 14.32 5.66
CA ARG A 112 24.84 13.23 5.24
C ARG A 112 23.43 13.80 5.26
N GLN A 113 22.92 14.22 4.11
CA GLN A 113 21.49 14.46 3.96
C GLN A 113 20.85 13.10 3.68
N PRO A 114 20.08 12.52 4.64
CA PRO A 114 19.34 11.31 4.36
C PRO A 114 18.24 11.64 3.35
N GLY A 115 18.35 11.11 2.14
CA GLY A 115 17.19 11.07 1.24
C GLY A 115 16.27 9.94 1.68
N LEU A 116 14.97 10.23 1.75
CA LEU A 116 13.94 9.37 2.29
C LEU A 116 12.96 8.98 1.19
N GLY A 117 12.67 7.69 1.07
CA GLY A 117 11.70 7.19 0.10
C GLY A 117 11.14 5.82 0.45
N SER A 118 10.27 5.33 -0.42
CA SER A 118 9.66 4.00 -0.30
C SER A 118 10.01 3.13 -1.50
N GLY A 119 10.01 1.82 -1.32
CA GLY A 119 10.16 0.87 -2.41
C GLY A 119 9.30 -0.37 -2.19
N VAL A 120 9.17 -1.20 -3.21
CA VAL A 120 8.38 -2.44 -3.17
C VAL A 120 9.25 -3.62 -3.59
N ILE A 121 9.28 -4.68 -2.79
CA ILE A 121 10.00 -5.92 -3.11
C ILE A 121 9.23 -6.68 -4.19
N ILE A 122 9.85 -6.89 -5.35
CA ILE A 122 9.24 -7.53 -6.52
C ILE A 122 9.76 -8.95 -6.80
N ASP A 123 10.81 -9.39 -6.09
CA ASP A 123 11.43 -10.71 -6.30
C ASP A 123 12.09 -11.23 -5.01
N LYS A 124 12.02 -12.55 -4.78
CA LYS A 124 12.61 -13.23 -3.61
C LYS A 124 14.12 -13.09 -3.50
N ARG A 125 14.81 -12.78 -4.60
CA ARG A 125 16.26 -12.48 -4.65
C ARG A 125 16.62 -11.09 -4.12
N GLY A 126 15.63 -10.32 -3.65
CA GLY A 126 15.82 -9.00 -3.03
C GLY A 126 15.81 -7.84 -4.02
N TYR A 127 15.06 -7.95 -5.12
CA TYR A 127 14.86 -6.82 -6.03
C TYR A 127 13.75 -5.91 -5.52
N VAL A 128 14.02 -4.60 -5.53
CA VAL A 128 13.14 -3.55 -5.05
C VAL A 128 12.92 -2.53 -6.15
N LEU A 129 11.67 -2.24 -6.46
CA LEU A 129 11.26 -1.16 -7.34
C LEU A 129 11.04 0.11 -6.51
N THR A 130 11.57 1.23 -6.96
CA THR A 130 11.39 2.56 -6.37
C THR A 130 11.43 3.64 -7.44
N ASN A 131 11.29 4.89 -7.03
CA ASN A 131 11.43 6.03 -7.91
C ASN A 131 12.89 6.39 -8.17
N PHE A 132 13.22 6.84 -9.38
CA PHE A 132 14.56 7.32 -9.71
C PHE A 132 14.94 8.55 -8.87
N HIS A 133 14.02 9.50 -8.68
CA HIS A 133 14.30 10.70 -7.89
C HIS A 133 14.66 10.40 -6.42
N VAL A 134 14.21 9.27 -5.86
CA VAL A 134 14.54 8.85 -4.49
C VAL A 134 16.02 8.52 -4.34
N ILE A 135 16.63 7.92 -5.37
CA ILE A 135 18.03 7.45 -5.36
C ILE A 135 18.98 8.33 -6.18
N ARG A 136 18.48 9.42 -6.76
CA ARG A 136 19.26 10.32 -7.60
C ARG A 136 20.38 10.98 -6.79
N GLY A 137 21.62 10.81 -7.26
CA GLY A 137 22.80 11.40 -6.62
C GLY A 137 23.24 10.72 -5.32
N ALA A 138 22.62 9.59 -4.95
CA ALA A 138 23.02 8.81 -3.78
C ALA A 138 24.34 8.08 -4.04
N ASP A 139 25.32 8.25 -3.14
CA ASP A 139 26.56 7.45 -3.16
C ASP A 139 26.32 6.04 -2.63
N SER A 140 25.37 5.90 -1.71
CA SER A 140 24.95 4.61 -1.18
C SER A 140 23.46 4.59 -0.86
N VAL A 141 22.88 3.38 -0.91
CA VAL A 141 21.46 3.13 -0.67
C VAL A 141 21.34 2.05 0.39
N THR A 142 20.45 2.28 1.36
CA THR A 142 20.04 1.28 2.35
C THR A 142 18.58 0.93 2.15
N VAL A 143 18.25 -0.34 2.37
CA VAL A 143 16.89 -0.88 2.31
C VAL A 143 16.49 -1.30 3.71
N LYS A 144 15.47 -0.66 4.27
CA LYS A 144 14.93 -0.99 5.58
C LYS A 144 13.60 -1.73 5.45
N LEU A 145 13.58 -2.96 5.92
CA LEU A 145 12.42 -3.85 5.86
C LEU A 145 11.39 -3.49 6.95
N SER A 146 10.16 -4.01 6.82
CA SER A 146 9.11 -3.86 7.84
C SER A 146 9.49 -4.52 9.18
N SER A 147 10.41 -5.50 9.15
CA SER A 147 11.01 -6.11 10.35
C SER A 147 12.00 -5.19 11.08
N LYS A 148 12.21 -3.96 10.59
CA LYS A 148 13.21 -2.98 11.05
C LYS A 148 14.66 -3.35 10.74
N GLN A 149 14.88 -4.46 10.03
CA GLN A 149 16.20 -4.84 9.53
C GLN A 149 16.65 -3.87 8.43
N GLU A 150 17.88 -3.38 8.51
CA GLU A 150 18.50 -2.50 7.52
C GLU A 150 19.59 -3.27 6.77
N LEU A 151 19.50 -3.24 5.43
CA LEU A 151 20.39 -3.99 4.54
C LEU A 151 20.98 -3.04 3.49
N GLN A 152 22.23 -3.29 3.10
CA GLN A 152 22.85 -2.49 2.04
C GLN A 152 22.24 -2.83 0.68
N GLY A 153 21.81 -1.79 -0.04
CA GLY A 153 21.28 -1.87 -1.39
C GLY A 153 22.33 -1.53 -2.44
N ARG A 154 22.19 -2.12 -3.63
CA ARG A 154 22.94 -1.74 -4.84
C ARG A 154 21.97 -1.36 -5.95
N ILE A 155 22.22 -0.26 -6.62
CA ILE A 155 21.45 0.14 -7.80
C ILE A 155 21.77 -0.85 -8.93
N VAL A 156 20.74 -1.50 -9.49
CA VAL A 156 20.85 -2.43 -10.61
C VAL A 156 20.62 -1.72 -11.93
N GLY A 157 19.65 -0.80 -11.96
CA GLY A 157 19.29 -0.04 -13.15
C GLY A 157 18.36 1.11 -12.81
N THR A 158 18.32 2.09 -13.70
CA THR A 158 17.55 3.33 -13.54
C THR A 158 17.00 3.75 -14.89
N ASP A 159 15.78 4.28 -14.90
CA ASP A 159 15.20 5.00 -16.02
C ASP A 159 14.69 6.36 -15.54
N ALA A 160 15.40 7.41 -15.92
CA ALA A 160 15.04 8.77 -15.55
C ALA A 160 13.78 9.28 -16.28
N LYS A 161 13.42 8.70 -17.44
CA LYS A 161 12.26 9.16 -18.22
C LYS A 161 10.95 8.76 -17.55
N THR A 162 10.89 7.53 -17.03
CA THR A 162 9.72 6.99 -16.32
C THR A 162 9.83 7.16 -14.80
N ASP A 163 10.88 7.84 -14.31
CA ASP A 163 11.21 7.99 -12.90
C ASP A 163 11.27 6.64 -12.13
N LEU A 164 11.87 5.61 -12.72
CA LEU A 164 11.98 4.28 -12.11
C LEU A 164 13.43 3.91 -11.76
N ALA A 165 13.60 3.16 -10.67
CA ALA A 165 14.87 2.55 -10.31
C ALA A 165 14.67 1.17 -9.70
N VAL A 166 15.62 0.28 -9.97
CA VAL A 166 15.69 -1.06 -9.39
C VAL A 166 16.91 -1.15 -8.49
N ILE A 167 16.68 -1.50 -7.23
CA ILE A 167 17.71 -1.77 -6.24
C ILE A 167 17.73 -3.27 -5.95
N ARG A 168 18.90 -3.83 -5.67
CA ARG A 168 19.05 -5.18 -5.16
C ARG A 168 19.72 -5.16 -3.79
N PHE A 169 19.11 -5.82 -2.83
CA PHE A 169 19.72 -6.16 -1.55
C PHE A 169 19.91 -7.68 -1.43
N ARG A 170 20.60 -8.14 -0.39
CA ARG A 170 20.73 -9.58 -0.09
C ARG A 170 19.83 -9.91 1.10
N PRO A 171 18.71 -10.62 0.92
CA PRO A 171 17.87 -11.05 2.02
C PRO A 171 18.62 -12.01 2.94
N GLU A 172 18.48 -11.82 4.26
CA GLU A 172 19.02 -12.74 5.27
C GLU A 172 18.01 -13.81 5.71
N GLY A 173 16.78 -13.75 5.16
CA GLY A 173 15.68 -14.66 5.44
C GLY A 173 14.58 -14.54 4.39
N ASP A 174 13.41 -15.12 4.66
CA ASP A 174 12.27 -15.01 3.74
C ASP A 174 11.71 -13.57 3.75
N VAL A 175 11.45 -13.05 2.55
CA VAL A 175 10.91 -11.70 2.35
C VAL A 175 9.55 -11.77 1.66
N ARG A 176 8.63 -10.89 2.06
CA ARG A 176 7.34 -10.78 1.38
C ARG A 176 7.55 -10.07 0.05
N VAL A 177 7.10 -10.70 -1.02
CA VAL A 177 7.14 -10.14 -2.38
C VAL A 177 5.74 -9.66 -2.75
N ALA A 178 5.67 -8.48 -3.37
CA ALA A 178 4.42 -7.97 -3.93
C ALA A 178 4.05 -8.76 -5.18
N ALA A 179 2.78 -9.17 -5.29
CA ALA A 179 2.25 -9.68 -6.53
C ALA A 179 1.96 -8.50 -7.47
N LEU A 180 2.52 -8.54 -8.67
CA LEU A 180 2.24 -7.55 -9.71
C LEU A 180 0.93 -7.92 -10.42
N GLY A 181 0.04 -6.95 -10.56
CA GLY A 181 -1.20 -7.07 -11.32
C GLY A 181 -1.06 -6.51 -12.73
N ASP A 182 -2.11 -6.67 -13.53
CA ASP A 182 -2.25 -6.05 -14.84
C ASP A 182 -2.85 -4.64 -14.70
N SER A 183 -2.09 -3.62 -15.06
CA SER A 183 -2.54 -2.23 -15.00
C SER A 183 -3.51 -1.85 -16.14
N ASP A 184 -3.49 -2.58 -17.26
CA ASP A 184 -4.34 -2.29 -18.42
C ASP A 184 -5.81 -2.67 -18.18
N ALA A 185 -6.04 -3.54 -17.19
CA ALA A 185 -7.38 -3.96 -16.76
C ALA A 185 -8.05 -2.99 -15.76
N LEU A 186 -7.33 -1.97 -15.27
CA LEU A 186 -7.83 -1.05 -14.25
C LEU A 186 -8.96 -0.15 -14.76
N ARG A 187 -9.94 0.13 -13.89
CA ARG A 187 -11.07 1.02 -14.20
C ARG A 187 -11.14 2.20 -13.25
N VAL A 188 -11.49 3.36 -13.80
CA VAL A 188 -11.77 4.56 -13.00
C VAL A 188 -12.92 4.28 -12.02
N GLY A 189 -12.74 4.66 -10.75
CA GLY A 189 -13.67 4.41 -9.65
C GLY A 189 -13.40 3.14 -8.85
N GLU A 190 -12.46 2.28 -9.29
CA GLU A 190 -12.03 1.12 -8.47
C GLU A 190 -11.28 1.58 -7.22
N TRP A 191 -11.43 0.84 -6.12
CA TRP A 191 -10.69 1.11 -4.89
C TRP A 191 -9.18 0.95 -5.10
N ALA A 192 -8.42 1.90 -4.57
CA ALA A 192 -6.97 1.90 -4.57
C ALA A 192 -6.44 2.11 -3.14
N ILE A 193 -5.40 1.36 -2.79
CA ILE A 193 -4.70 1.50 -1.52
C ILE A 193 -3.24 1.85 -1.81
N ALA A 194 -2.80 3.01 -1.37
CA ALA A 194 -1.40 3.43 -1.41
C ALA A 194 -0.73 3.10 -0.08
N ILE A 195 0.39 2.38 -0.14
CA ILE A 195 1.20 2.00 1.02
C ILE A 195 2.61 2.55 0.83
N GLY A 196 3.11 3.29 1.82
CA GLY A 196 4.45 3.87 1.80
C GLY A 196 5.16 3.72 3.14
N ASN A 197 6.48 3.87 3.14
CA ASN A 197 7.32 3.94 4.33
C ASN A 197 8.42 5.02 4.17
N PRO A 198 8.09 6.29 3.92
CA PRO A 198 9.12 7.30 3.64
C PRO A 198 10.01 7.58 4.87
N PHE A 199 9.47 7.54 6.09
CA PHE A 199 10.22 7.94 7.30
C PHE A 199 10.88 6.79 8.05
N GLY A 200 10.60 5.53 7.70
CA GLY A 200 11.18 4.37 8.38
C GLY A 200 10.74 4.18 9.84
N LEU A 201 9.70 4.90 10.28
CA LEU A 201 9.07 4.82 11.60
C LEU A 201 7.97 3.76 11.58
N ASP A 202 6.95 4.00 10.75
CA ASP A 202 5.84 3.11 10.45
C ASP A 202 5.35 3.37 9.01
N GLN A 203 4.73 2.36 8.43
CA GLN A 203 4.13 2.47 7.10
C GLN A 203 2.84 3.28 7.14
N THR A 204 2.70 4.19 6.19
CA THR A 204 1.45 4.92 5.93
C THR A 204 0.58 4.14 4.95
N VAL A 205 -0.71 4.06 5.23
CA VAL A 205 -1.73 3.46 4.36
C VAL A 205 -2.78 4.51 4.05
N THR A 206 -3.05 4.75 2.77
CA THR A 206 -4.07 5.68 2.28
C THR A 206 -5.02 4.95 1.36
N VAL A 207 -6.33 5.08 1.58
CA VAL A 207 -7.36 4.49 0.73
C VAL A 207 -8.00 5.59 -0.12
N GLY A 208 -8.21 5.31 -1.40
CA GLY A 208 -8.87 6.19 -2.35
C GLY A 208 -9.44 5.39 -3.52
N VAL A 209 -9.69 6.05 -4.63
CA VAL A 209 -10.16 5.42 -5.87
C VAL A 209 -9.25 5.77 -7.04
N VAL A 210 -9.19 4.90 -8.03
CA VAL A 210 -8.53 5.17 -9.31
C VAL A 210 -9.25 6.34 -9.97
N SER A 211 -8.54 7.46 -10.13
CA SER A 211 -9.10 8.69 -10.69
C SER A 211 -8.99 8.78 -12.21
N ALA A 212 -7.99 8.13 -12.81
CA ALA A 212 -7.74 8.07 -14.25
C ALA A 212 -6.83 6.88 -14.60
N THR A 213 -6.88 6.43 -15.86
CA THR A 213 -5.98 5.42 -16.44
C THR A 213 -5.37 5.94 -17.77
N GLY A 214 -4.33 5.28 -18.29
CA GLY A 214 -3.74 5.60 -19.60
C GLY A 214 -2.93 6.91 -19.66
N ARG A 215 -2.34 7.34 -18.54
CA ARG A 215 -1.43 8.50 -18.48
C ARG A 215 -0.03 7.99 -18.15
N SER A 216 0.91 8.15 -19.07
CA SER A 216 2.32 7.75 -18.91
C SER A 216 3.26 8.71 -19.63
#